data_AF-A0A4R5EH66-F1
#
_entry.id   AF-A0A4R5EH66-F1
#
_cell.length_a   1.000
_cell.length_b   1.000
_cell.length_c   1.000
_cell.angle_alpha   90.00
_cell.angle_beta   90.00
_cell.angle_gamma   90.00
#
_symmetry.space_group_name_H-M   'P 1'
#
loop_
_entity.id
_entity.type
_entity.pdbx_description
1 polymer ?
#
loop_
_entity_poly.entity_id
_entity_poly.type
_entity_poly.pdbx_seq_one_letter_code
_entity_poly.pdbx_strand_id
1 'polypeptide(L)'
;MRFLPMALILGGLSACAPAVPDSAAGVGFYNSIEAQRAREAALSGTATMPGVAAPAAVSSTPLSAAGTVSAQGQTQTASAGATLTSGDSMATRGDSASDIAAETAAALRAAQSNSGEMPVQASPLNPAPAMINNAGISDENDFQAVANRETIQSDADRMARNRQMYQEIEPTAIPGRPGDDQPNIVAYALQTKNPRGAQLYSRGGLNLQGRHARNCAKYGSADLAQMAFLSKGGPKRDRMALDPDGDGYACAWDPAPFREAVKN
;
A
#
# COMPACT_ATOMS: atom_id res chain seq x y z
N MET A 1 -35.16 -42.06 -70.63
CA MET A 1 -36.15 -40.96 -70.64
C MET A 1 -36.41 -40.57 -69.19
N ARG A 2 -35.75 -39.50 -68.73
CA ARG A 2 -36.38 -38.22 -68.34
C ARG A 2 -37.20 -38.33 -67.05
N PHE A 3 -36.64 -37.88 -65.92
CA PHE A 3 -37.31 -36.99 -64.94
C PHE A 3 -36.26 -36.34 -64.02
N LEU A 4 -35.86 -35.14 -64.40
CA LEU A 4 -35.34 -34.04 -63.56
C LEU A 4 -36.32 -32.87 -63.84
N PRO A 5 -36.59 -31.88 -62.97
CA PRO A 5 -36.34 -31.69 -61.53
C PRO A 5 -37.54 -31.10 -60.75
N MET A 6 -37.75 -31.46 -59.48
CA MET A 6 -38.64 -30.72 -58.54
C MET A 6 -37.95 -30.56 -57.18
N ALA A 7 -36.84 -29.83 -57.16
CA ALA A 7 -36.13 -29.52 -55.92
C ALA A 7 -35.32 -28.21 -56.04
N LEU A 8 -35.89 -27.18 -56.68
CA LEU A 8 -35.23 -25.88 -56.85
C LEU A 8 -36.12 -24.70 -56.44
N ILE A 9 -36.88 -24.80 -55.34
CA ILE A 9 -37.54 -23.62 -54.75
C ILE A 9 -37.62 -23.78 -53.22
N LEU A 10 -36.49 -23.64 -52.52
CA LEU A 10 -36.51 -23.25 -51.10
C LEU A 10 -35.14 -22.70 -50.65
N GLY A 11 -34.70 -21.61 -51.27
CA GLY A 11 -33.49 -20.90 -50.88
C GLY A 11 -33.58 -19.43 -51.24
N GLY A 12 -34.01 -18.60 -50.29
CA GLY A 12 -34.05 -17.16 -50.53
C GLY A 12 -34.83 -16.36 -49.51
N LEU A 13 -34.52 -16.46 -48.22
CA LEU A 13 -34.99 -15.54 -47.15
C LEU A 13 -34.05 -15.61 -45.94
N SER A 14 -32.77 -15.27 -46.10
CA SER A 14 -31.90 -14.97 -44.94
C SER A 14 -30.81 -13.92 -45.20
N ALA A 15 -30.87 -13.20 -46.33
CA ALA A 15 -29.92 -12.14 -46.65
C ALA A 15 -30.50 -10.76 -46.30
N CYS A 16 -30.67 -10.50 -45.00
CA CYS A 16 -30.76 -9.14 -44.43
C CYS A 16 -30.79 -9.23 -42.90
N ALA A 17 -29.67 -9.65 -42.31
CA ALA A 17 -29.37 -9.33 -40.91
C ALA A 17 -28.12 -8.45 -40.91
N PRO A 18 -28.14 -7.24 -40.31
CA PRO A 18 -26.91 -6.48 -40.12
C PRO A 18 -25.94 -7.34 -39.30
N ALA A 19 -24.67 -7.37 -39.69
CA ALA A 19 -23.64 -8.01 -38.90
C ALA A 19 -23.60 -7.31 -37.53
N VAL A 20 -24.11 -7.99 -36.50
CA VAL A 20 -23.99 -7.53 -35.11
C VAL A 20 -22.49 -7.61 -34.78
N PRO A 21 -21.82 -6.48 -34.47
CA PRO A 21 -20.43 -6.53 -34.04
C PRO A 21 -20.34 -7.39 -32.79
N ASP A 22 -19.37 -8.30 -32.76
CA ASP A 22 -19.08 -9.18 -31.63
C ASP A 22 -18.70 -8.32 -30.41
N SER A 23 -19.72 -7.91 -29.66
CA SER A 23 -19.60 -7.05 -28.47
C SER A 23 -19.17 -7.86 -27.24
N ALA A 24 -18.70 -9.10 -27.44
CA ALA A 24 -17.94 -9.85 -26.44
C ALA A 24 -16.52 -9.31 -26.25
N ALA A 25 -16.09 -8.31 -27.05
CA ALA A 25 -15.00 -7.42 -26.67
C ALA A 25 -15.49 -6.49 -25.55
N GLY A 26 -15.27 -6.94 -24.31
CA GLY A 26 -15.74 -6.33 -23.08
C GLY A 26 -15.57 -4.80 -23.02
N VAL A 27 -16.64 -4.14 -22.60
CA VAL A 27 -16.66 -2.73 -22.26
C VAL A 27 -15.72 -2.46 -21.07
N GLY A 28 -14.63 -1.74 -21.32
CA GLY A 28 -14.21 -0.59 -20.52
C GLY A 28 -13.84 -0.75 -19.04
N PHE A 29 -13.54 -1.94 -18.51
CA PHE A 29 -13.10 -2.08 -17.11
C PHE A 29 -11.82 -2.91 -16.96
N TYR A 30 -10.66 -2.26 -17.18
CA TYR A 30 -9.33 -2.65 -16.67
C TYR A 30 -8.82 -4.08 -16.91
N ASN A 31 -9.46 -4.88 -17.77
CA ASN A 31 -9.15 -6.30 -17.96
C ASN A 31 -8.94 -6.66 -19.43
N SER A 32 -8.50 -5.72 -20.27
CA SER A 32 -8.07 -6.06 -21.63
C SER A 32 -6.97 -7.13 -21.58
N ILE A 33 -6.95 -8.03 -22.55
CA ILE A 33 -5.93 -9.08 -22.67
C ILE A 33 -4.52 -8.48 -22.64
N GLU A 34 -4.35 -7.26 -23.16
CA GLU A 34 -3.10 -6.51 -23.08
C GLU A 34 -2.75 -6.05 -21.66
N ALA A 35 -3.73 -5.56 -20.89
CA ALA A 35 -3.52 -5.21 -19.48
C ALA A 35 -3.17 -6.44 -18.62
N GLN A 36 -3.77 -7.60 -18.94
CA GLN A 36 -3.43 -8.87 -18.30
C GLN A 36 -2.01 -9.32 -18.64
N ARG A 37 -1.61 -9.29 -19.93
CA ARG A 37 -0.22 -9.59 -20.33
C ARG A 37 0.79 -8.64 -19.70
N ALA A 38 0.48 -7.35 -19.60
CA ALA A 38 1.36 -6.37 -18.97
C ALA A 38 1.55 -6.67 -17.46
N ARG A 39 0.48 -7.06 -16.78
CA ARG A 39 0.55 -7.52 -15.39
C ARG A 39 1.37 -8.81 -15.27
N GLU A 40 1.10 -9.82 -16.09
CA GLU A 40 1.85 -11.09 -16.09
C GLU A 40 3.34 -10.87 -16.35
N ALA A 41 3.72 -9.96 -17.27
CA ALA A 41 5.12 -9.60 -17.54
C ALA A 41 5.80 -8.86 -16.37
N ALA A 42 5.04 -8.04 -15.62
CA ALA A 42 5.53 -7.39 -14.41
C ALA A 42 5.72 -8.40 -13.26
N LEU A 43 4.86 -9.40 -13.16
CA LEU A 43 4.96 -10.49 -12.18
C LEU A 43 6.06 -11.51 -12.51
N SER A 44 6.35 -11.76 -13.80
CA SER A 44 7.36 -12.73 -14.24
C SER A 44 8.81 -12.20 -14.18
N GLY A 45 9.03 -11.00 -13.63
CA GLY A 45 10.36 -10.39 -13.51
C GLY A 45 11.04 -10.10 -14.86
N THR A 46 10.31 -10.20 -15.98
CA THR A 46 10.85 -10.03 -17.34
C THR A 46 10.72 -8.59 -17.84
N ALA A 47 10.08 -7.72 -17.05
CA ALA A 47 10.12 -6.27 -17.28
C ALA A 47 11.48 -5.72 -16.88
N THR A 48 12.39 -5.61 -17.85
CA THR A 48 13.56 -4.72 -17.75
C THR A 48 13.04 -3.29 -17.59
N MET A 49 12.86 -2.87 -16.33
CA MET A 49 12.70 -1.45 -16.00
C MET A 49 13.97 -0.72 -16.46
N PRO A 50 13.88 0.28 -17.35
CA PRO A 50 15.02 1.14 -17.61
C PRO A 50 15.23 2.00 -16.37
N GLY A 51 16.32 1.72 -15.63
CA GLY A 51 16.86 2.65 -14.65
C GLY A 51 16.32 2.49 -13.22
N VAL A 52 16.73 1.42 -12.54
CA VAL A 52 16.99 1.51 -11.09
C VAL A 52 18.40 0.97 -10.88
N ALA A 53 19.35 1.87 -10.63
CA ALA A 53 20.71 1.49 -10.26
C ALA A 53 20.67 0.73 -8.93
N ALA A 54 21.48 -0.32 -8.81
CA ALA A 54 21.62 -1.07 -7.57
C ALA A 54 22.05 -0.14 -6.42
N PRO A 55 21.52 -0.31 -5.19
CA PRO A 55 21.93 0.50 -4.05
C PRO A 55 23.43 0.30 -3.79
N ALA A 56 24.15 1.41 -3.59
CA ALA A 56 25.56 1.39 -3.24
C ALA A 56 25.80 0.63 -1.94
N ALA A 57 26.89 -0.14 -1.88
CA ALA A 57 27.27 -0.89 -0.69
C ALA A 57 27.53 0.05 0.50
N VAL A 58 26.85 -0.20 1.61
CA VAL A 58 27.06 0.50 2.89
C VAL A 58 28.37 0.03 3.52
N SER A 59 29.26 0.97 3.80
CA SER A 59 30.52 0.72 4.51
C SER A 59 30.42 1.34 5.91
N SER A 60 30.63 0.54 6.96
CA SER A 60 30.57 0.99 8.34
C SER A 60 31.96 1.00 8.98
N THR A 61 32.47 2.20 9.27
CA THR A 61 33.71 2.40 10.03
C THR A 61 33.36 2.60 11.52
N PRO A 62 33.84 1.74 12.44
CA PRO A 62 33.63 1.96 13.87
C PRO A 62 34.50 3.13 14.35
N LEU A 63 33.90 4.03 15.14
CA LEU A 63 34.56 5.16 15.76
C LEU A 63 35.30 4.68 17.02
N SER A 64 36.64 4.73 17.00
CA SER A 64 37.48 4.38 18.14
C SER A 64 37.42 5.48 19.20
N ALA A 65 36.99 5.12 20.41
CA ALA A 65 36.97 6.01 21.57
C ALA A 65 38.34 6.04 22.28
N ALA A 66 38.95 7.22 22.33
CA ALA A 66 39.90 7.68 23.34
C ALA A 66 39.88 9.21 23.25
N GLY A 67 39.69 10.03 24.28
CA GLY A 67 40.00 9.86 25.69
C GLY A 67 40.85 11.06 26.11
N THR A 68 40.26 11.97 26.90
CA THR A 68 40.85 13.00 27.78
C THR A 68 41.51 14.29 27.22
N VAL A 69 40.78 15.39 27.46
CA VAL A 69 41.12 16.78 27.88
C VAL A 69 42.57 17.31 27.76
N SER A 70 42.69 18.53 27.21
CA SER A 70 43.45 19.64 27.82
C SER A 70 42.96 20.99 27.29
N ALA A 71 42.71 21.90 28.23
CA ALA A 71 42.35 23.30 28.01
C ALA A 71 43.61 24.17 27.85
N GLN A 72 43.38 25.41 27.37
CA GLN A 72 44.29 26.57 27.16
C GLN A 72 44.45 26.83 25.65
N GLY A 73 44.13 27.99 25.09
CA GLY A 73 43.76 29.32 25.58
C GLY A 73 44.19 30.30 24.49
N GLN A 74 43.42 31.36 24.22
CA GLN A 74 43.90 32.70 23.87
C GLN A 74 42.76 33.61 23.39
N THR A 75 42.59 34.68 24.17
CA THR A 75 41.99 35.96 23.82
C THR A 75 42.73 36.63 22.66
N GLN A 76 42.02 37.27 21.73
CA GLN A 76 42.08 38.73 21.46
C GLN A 76 41.68 39.12 20.01
N THR A 77 40.89 40.19 19.97
CA THR A 77 40.92 41.35 19.04
C THR A 77 40.42 41.27 17.60
N ALA A 78 39.60 42.27 17.31
CA ALA A 78 38.97 42.66 16.04
C ALA A 78 39.95 43.16 14.97
N SER A 79 39.55 43.10 13.70
CA SER A 79 39.36 44.28 12.84
C SER A 79 39.04 43.90 11.38
N ALA A 80 38.46 44.87 10.69
CA ALA A 80 37.78 44.82 9.42
C ALA A 80 38.58 44.30 8.21
N GLY A 81 37.85 43.73 7.26
CA GLY A 81 38.33 43.42 5.92
C GLY A 81 37.20 42.92 5.04
N ALA A 82 36.42 43.83 4.47
CA ALA A 82 35.42 43.53 3.46
C ALA A 82 36.10 43.06 2.16
N THR A 83 35.68 41.95 1.56
CA THR A 83 35.63 41.78 0.09
C THR A 83 34.58 40.73 -0.27
N LEU A 84 33.69 41.14 -1.18
CA LEU A 84 32.50 40.45 -1.67
C LEU A 84 32.87 39.30 -2.62
N THR A 85 32.18 38.16 -2.51
CA THR A 85 31.89 37.30 -3.66
C THR A 85 30.46 36.80 -3.55
N SER A 86 29.61 37.31 -4.44
CA SER A 86 28.20 36.92 -4.57
C SER A 86 28.09 35.57 -5.26
N GLY A 87 27.24 34.69 -4.70
CA GLY A 87 26.91 33.37 -5.23
C GLY A 87 25.63 32.84 -4.59
N ASP A 88 24.53 33.50 -4.92
CA ASP A 88 23.14 33.05 -5.05
C ASP A 88 22.50 32.00 -4.09
N SER A 89 21.37 32.45 -3.52
CA SER A 89 20.16 31.69 -3.15
C SER A 89 20.15 30.73 -1.94
N MET A 90 19.73 31.27 -0.78
CA MET A 90 18.58 30.78 0.01
C MET A 90 18.18 31.76 1.14
N ALA A 91 17.02 32.40 0.98
CA ALA A 91 16.12 32.94 2.03
C ALA A 91 16.64 33.99 3.04
N THR A 92 16.85 35.23 2.60
CA THR A 92 16.79 36.43 3.46
C THR A 92 15.34 36.90 3.62
N ARG A 93 14.67 36.45 4.69
CA ARG A 93 13.42 37.05 5.16
C ARG A 93 13.80 37.99 6.32
N GLY A 94 13.91 39.29 6.03
CA GLY A 94 14.08 40.32 7.06
C GLY A 94 15.16 41.37 6.83
N ASP A 95 15.35 41.90 5.62
CA ASP A 95 16.33 42.99 5.40
C ASP A 95 15.76 44.18 4.59
N SER A 96 14.44 44.23 4.38
CA SER A 96 13.81 45.42 3.81
C SER A 96 13.83 46.53 4.87
N ALA A 97 14.22 47.75 4.50
CA ALA A 97 14.11 48.91 5.40
C ALA A 97 12.68 49.09 5.95
N SER A 98 11.67 48.64 5.21
CA SER A 98 10.27 48.58 5.65
C SER A 98 10.01 47.56 6.76
N ASP A 99 10.68 46.42 6.72
CA ASP A 99 10.51 45.35 7.72
C ASP A 99 11.17 45.75 9.04
N ILE A 100 12.35 46.35 8.98
CA ILE A 100 13.04 46.92 10.15
C ILE A 100 12.20 48.04 10.77
N ALA A 101 11.58 48.91 9.96
CA ALA A 101 10.70 49.96 10.45
C ALA A 101 9.42 49.39 11.11
N ALA A 102 8.83 48.34 10.53
CA ALA A 102 7.65 47.67 11.08
C ALA A 102 7.96 46.96 12.40
N GLU A 103 9.09 46.25 12.48
CA GLU A 103 9.61 45.60 13.68
C GLU A 103 9.87 46.63 14.79
N THR A 104 10.53 47.74 14.45
CA THR A 104 10.83 48.82 15.41
C THR A 104 9.55 49.45 15.95
N ALA A 105 8.56 49.70 15.09
CA ALA A 105 7.26 50.23 15.51
C ALA A 105 6.48 49.23 16.40
N ALA A 106 6.62 47.92 16.15
CA ALA A 106 6.02 46.88 16.98
C ALA A 106 6.71 46.80 18.36
N ALA A 107 8.03 46.82 18.39
CA ALA A 107 8.82 46.82 19.62
C ALA A 107 8.51 48.05 20.49
N LEU A 108 8.36 49.23 19.88
CA LEU A 108 8.04 50.46 20.61
C LEU A 108 6.62 50.43 21.20
N ARG A 109 5.62 49.92 20.47
CA ARG A 109 4.27 49.70 21.00
C ARG A 109 4.26 48.70 22.15
N ALA A 110 5.02 47.60 22.02
CA ALA A 110 5.16 46.61 23.09
C ALA A 110 5.79 47.22 24.35
N ALA A 111 6.83 48.05 24.18
CA ALA A 111 7.46 48.77 25.28
C ALA A 111 6.51 49.78 25.95
N GLN A 112 5.69 50.50 25.18
CA GLN A 112 4.68 51.43 25.70
C GLN A 112 3.52 50.74 26.43
N SER A 113 3.19 49.50 26.03
CA SER A 113 2.21 48.67 26.73
C SER A 113 2.74 48.00 27.99
N ASN A 114 4.05 48.10 28.25
CA ASN A 114 4.64 47.56 29.46
C ASN A 114 4.37 48.52 30.63
N SER A 115 4.00 47.97 31.78
CA SER A 115 3.59 48.73 32.98
C SER A 115 4.68 49.60 33.59
N GLY A 116 5.93 49.49 33.12
CA GLY A 116 7.10 50.19 33.66
C GLY A 116 7.59 49.64 35.00
N GLU A 117 6.85 48.72 35.61
CA GLU A 117 7.27 48.01 36.81
C GLU A 117 8.25 46.88 36.46
N MET A 118 9.34 46.76 37.23
CA MET A 118 10.26 45.64 37.07
C MET A 118 9.53 44.32 37.38
N PRO A 119 9.66 43.29 36.52
CA PRO A 119 9.08 41.98 36.80
C PRO A 119 9.54 41.48 38.16
N VAL A 120 8.58 41.18 39.04
CA VAL A 120 8.87 40.54 40.34
C VAL A 120 9.53 39.20 40.07
N GLN A 121 10.77 39.05 40.55
CA GLN A 121 11.50 37.79 40.47
C GLN A 121 10.85 36.78 41.41
N ALA A 122 10.41 35.63 40.89
CA ALA A 122 9.87 34.56 41.72
C ALA A 122 10.95 34.08 42.71
N SER A 123 10.71 34.30 44.01
CA SER A 123 11.65 33.95 45.08
C SER A 123 10.86 33.27 46.20
N PRO A 124 11.40 32.24 46.87
CA PRO A 124 10.71 31.61 48.01
C PRO A 124 10.35 32.58 49.15
N LEU A 125 10.93 33.80 49.14
CA LEU A 125 10.70 34.85 50.13
C LEU A 125 9.61 35.85 49.73
N ASN A 126 9.06 35.79 48.51
CA ASN A 126 7.91 36.61 48.13
C ASN A 126 6.59 35.82 48.23
N PRO A 127 5.48 36.45 48.66
CA PRO A 127 4.19 35.80 48.68
C PRO A 127 3.81 35.34 47.27
N ALA A 128 3.27 34.12 47.15
CA ALA A 128 2.72 33.66 45.88
C ALA A 128 1.64 34.64 45.39
N PRO A 129 1.59 34.97 44.08
CA PRO A 129 0.54 35.82 43.55
C PRO A 129 -0.83 35.19 43.84
N ALA A 130 -1.77 36.02 44.30
CA ALA A 130 -3.14 35.57 44.53
C ALA A 130 -3.73 35.11 43.20
N MET A 131 -4.10 33.83 43.13
CA MET A 131 -4.87 33.27 42.02
C MET A 131 -6.26 33.90 42.05
N ILE A 132 -6.43 35.02 41.35
CA ILE A 132 -7.74 35.63 41.14
C ILE A 132 -8.48 34.68 40.20
N ASN A 133 -9.49 33.98 40.70
CA ASN A 133 -10.34 33.10 39.90
C ASN A 133 -11.06 33.93 38.84
N ASN A 134 -10.47 33.98 37.65
CA ASN A 134 -11.09 34.60 36.49
C ASN A 134 -12.27 33.71 36.08
N ALA A 135 -13.51 34.18 36.26
CA ALA A 135 -14.72 33.43 35.90
C ALA A 135 -14.85 33.10 34.39
N GLY A 136 -13.86 33.47 33.57
CA GLY A 136 -13.74 33.12 32.15
C GLY A 136 -12.54 32.23 31.80
N ILE A 137 -11.73 31.80 32.78
CA ILE A 137 -10.67 30.79 32.59
C ILE A 137 -11.17 29.48 33.18
N SER A 138 -11.14 28.44 32.37
CA SER A 138 -11.61 27.12 32.74
C SER A 138 -10.70 26.49 33.82
N ASP A 139 -11.29 25.90 34.86
CA ASP A 139 -10.61 25.41 36.07
C ASP A 139 -10.31 23.90 36.06
N GLU A 140 -10.34 23.26 34.89
CA GLU A 140 -10.13 21.81 34.72
C GLU A 140 -8.69 21.38 34.98
N ASN A 141 -7.75 22.32 35.08
CA ASN A 141 -6.36 22.07 35.51
C ASN A 141 -6.14 22.26 37.02
N ASP A 142 -7.14 22.72 37.79
CA ASP A 142 -7.09 22.80 39.25
C ASP A 142 -7.69 21.52 39.86
N PHE A 143 -6.81 20.67 40.42
CA PHE A 143 -7.20 19.41 41.03
C PHE A 143 -8.15 19.55 42.22
N GLN A 144 -8.12 20.67 42.96
CA GLN A 144 -9.06 20.91 44.05
C GLN A 144 -10.45 21.30 43.51
N ALA A 145 -10.49 22.13 42.48
CA ALA A 145 -11.74 22.51 41.82
C ALA A 145 -12.42 21.28 41.17
N VAL A 146 -11.64 20.44 40.49
CA VAL A 146 -12.14 19.20 39.89
C VAL A 146 -12.56 18.19 40.96
N ALA A 147 -11.79 17.98 42.03
CA ALA A 147 -12.15 17.04 43.10
C ALA A 147 -13.46 17.42 43.82
N ASN A 148 -13.76 18.71 43.93
CA ASN A 148 -15.01 19.18 44.51
C ASN A 148 -16.22 18.99 43.57
N ARG A 149 -16.02 18.94 42.25
CA ARG A 149 -17.09 18.79 41.24
C ARG A 149 -17.29 17.34 40.81
N GLU A 150 -16.20 16.61 40.57
CA GLU A 150 -16.17 15.22 40.11
C GLU A 150 -15.90 14.30 41.30
N THR A 151 -17.00 13.88 41.92
CA THR A 151 -16.95 12.92 43.03
C THR A 151 -16.84 11.48 42.53
N ILE A 152 -16.43 10.56 43.41
CA ILE A 152 -16.41 9.11 43.14
C ILE A 152 -17.79 8.61 42.70
N GLN A 153 -18.86 9.18 43.28
CA GLN A 153 -20.23 8.81 42.93
C GLN A 153 -20.61 9.28 41.52
N SER A 154 -20.25 10.52 41.14
CA SER A 154 -20.43 11.04 39.77
C SER A 154 -19.75 10.14 38.74
N ASP A 155 -18.51 9.72 39.04
CA ASP A 155 -17.74 8.86 38.17
C ASP A 155 -18.33 7.44 38.08
N ALA A 156 -18.79 6.87 39.19
CA ALA A 156 -19.50 5.59 39.21
C ALA A 156 -20.77 5.64 38.34
N ASP A 157 -21.55 6.71 38.42
CA ASP A 157 -22.76 6.88 37.60
C ASP A 157 -22.41 7.04 36.11
N ARG A 158 -21.31 7.73 35.79
CA ARG A 158 -20.80 7.86 34.42
C ARG A 158 -20.35 6.51 33.87
N MET A 159 -19.60 5.74 34.64
CA MET A 159 -19.22 4.38 34.27
C MET A 159 -20.46 3.49 34.09
N ALA A 160 -21.48 3.60 34.95
CA ALA A 160 -22.72 2.85 34.81
C ALA A 160 -23.45 3.19 33.50
N ARG A 161 -23.56 4.48 33.15
CA ARG A 161 -24.12 4.93 31.86
C ARG A 161 -23.30 4.40 30.68
N ASN A 162 -21.98 4.48 30.75
CA ASN A 162 -21.12 3.99 29.68
C ASN A 162 -21.24 2.46 29.50
N ARG A 163 -21.37 1.71 30.59
CA ARG A 163 -21.58 0.25 30.56
C ARG A 163 -22.92 -0.14 29.97
N GLN A 164 -23.97 0.68 30.15
CA GLN A 164 -25.26 0.45 29.50
C GLN A 164 -25.21 0.68 27.98
N MET A 165 -24.32 1.55 27.52
CA MET A 165 -24.13 1.85 26.10
C MET A 165 -23.08 0.96 25.42
N TYR A 166 -22.25 0.26 26.21
CA TYR A 166 -21.20 -0.60 25.69
C TYR A 166 -21.78 -1.91 25.17
N GLN A 167 -21.50 -2.21 23.90
CA GLN A 167 -21.83 -3.49 23.29
C GLN A 167 -20.54 -4.12 22.77
N GLU A 168 -20.24 -5.31 23.25
CA GLU A 168 -19.13 -6.13 22.76
C GLU A 168 -19.60 -6.92 21.53
N ILE A 169 -18.91 -6.73 20.41
CA ILE A 169 -19.17 -7.49 19.19
C ILE A 169 -18.15 -8.63 19.14
N GLU A 170 -18.63 -9.83 19.40
CA GLU A 170 -17.83 -11.05 19.27
C GLU A 170 -17.36 -11.24 17.83
N PRO A 171 -16.07 -11.58 17.60
CA PRO A 171 -15.56 -11.88 16.27
C PRO A 171 -16.37 -13.00 15.62
N THR A 172 -17.12 -12.68 14.57
CA THR A 172 -17.83 -13.68 13.78
C THR A 172 -16.87 -14.29 12.76
N ALA A 173 -16.88 -15.63 12.63
CA ALA A 173 -16.10 -16.31 11.62
C ALA A 173 -16.47 -15.80 10.22
N ILE A 174 -15.46 -15.50 9.41
CA ILE A 174 -15.66 -15.07 8.02
C ILE A 174 -16.41 -16.20 7.29
N PRO A 175 -17.58 -15.94 6.69
CA PRO A 175 -18.33 -16.97 5.98
C PRO A 175 -17.48 -17.58 4.87
N GLY A 176 -17.57 -18.90 4.71
CA GLY A 176 -16.96 -19.60 3.58
C GLY A 176 -17.42 -18.98 2.26
N ARG A 177 -16.54 -18.95 1.26
CA ARG A 177 -16.87 -18.38 -0.05
C ARG A 177 -18.00 -19.22 -0.67
N PRO A 178 -19.17 -18.64 -1.00
CA PRO A 178 -20.21 -19.38 -1.69
C PRO A 178 -19.68 -19.81 -3.07
N GLY A 179 -19.59 -21.12 -3.32
CA GLY A 179 -19.03 -21.70 -4.54
C GLY A 179 -17.85 -22.65 -4.35
N ASP A 180 -17.80 -23.40 -3.23
CA ASP A 180 -16.73 -24.35 -2.84
C ASP A 180 -16.36 -25.42 -3.89
N ASP A 181 -17.03 -25.48 -5.03
CA ASP A 181 -16.73 -26.42 -6.12
C ASP A 181 -15.54 -26.00 -7.01
N GLN A 182 -15.07 -24.74 -6.93
CA GLN A 182 -13.95 -24.31 -7.75
C GLN A 182 -12.61 -24.50 -7.01
N PRO A 183 -11.66 -25.29 -7.57
CA PRO A 183 -10.39 -25.55 -6.92
C PRO A 183 -9.58 -24.28 -6.66
N ASN A 184 -9.03 -24.14 -5.46
CA ASN A 184 -8.17 -23.03 -5.10
C ASN A 184 -6.73 -23.29 -5.56
N ILE A 185 -6.28 -22.59 -6.59
CA ILE A 185 -4.93 -22.73 -7.16
C ILE A 185 -3.83 -22.26 -6.20
N VAL A 186 -4.11 -21.30 -5.32
CA VAL A 186 -3.16 -20.81 -4.32
C VAL A 186 -2.94 -21.88 -3.26
N ALA A 187 -4.03 -22.48 -2.76
CA ALA A 187 -3.95 -23.60 -1.83
C ALA A 187 -3.17 -24.79 -2.47
N TYR A 188 -3.43 -25.08 -3.74
CA TYR A 188 -2.70 -26.10 -4.48
C TYR A 188 -1.20 -25.77 -4.63
N ALA A 189 -0.85 -24.51 -4.92
CA ALA A 189 0.54 -24.04 -5.02
C ALA A 189 1.30 -24.23 -3.71
N LEU A 190 0.66 -23.93 -2.58
CA LEU A 190 1.24 -24.02 -1.24
C LEU A 190 1.33 -25.47 -0.75
N GLN A 191 0.37 -26.32 -1.09
CA GLN A 191 0.35 -27.73 -0.69
C GLN A 191 1.35 -28.57 -1.49
N THR A 192 1.50 -28.29 -2.78
CA THR A 192 2.32 -29.08 -3.70
C THR A 192 3.78 -28.63 -3.62
N LYS A 193 4.73 -29.57 -3.80
CA LYS A 193 6.19 -29.29 -3.83
C LYS A 193 6.86 -29.70 -5.14
N ASN A 194 6.06 -30.01 -6.16
CA ASN A 194 6.56 -30.51 -7.44
C ASN A 194 7.45 -29.46 -8.13
N PRO A 195 8.60 -29.84 -8.69
CA PRO A 195 9.35 -28.96 -9.58
C PRO A 195 8.61 -28.78 -10.91
N ARG A 196 8.74 -27.61 -11.55
CA ARG A 196 8.22 -27.40 -12.92
C ARG A 196 8.99 -28.24 -13.92
N GLY A 197 8.30 -28.80 -14.91
CA GLY A 197 8.86 -29.67 -15.95
C GLY A 197 9.27 -31.07 -15.47
N ALA A 198 9.10 -31.39 -14.19
CA ALA A 198 9.45 -32.70 -13.65
C ALA A 198 8.27 -33.67 -13.79
N GLN A 199 8.45 -34.71 -14.59
CA GLN A 199 7.40 -35.70 -14.81
C GLN A 199 7.12 -36.53 -13.55
N LEU A 200 6.01 -36.21 -12.87
CA LEU A 200 5.51 -36.96 -11.71
C LEU A 200 4.32 -37.84 -12.06
N TYR A 201 3.58 -37.44 -13.09
CA TYR A 201 2.46 -38.20 -13.60
C TYR A 201 2.75 -38.60 -15.05
N SER A 202 2.69 -39.90 -15.32
CA SER A 202 2.85 -40.39 -16.70
C SER A 202 1.76 -39.81 -17.60
N ARG A 203 2.17 -39.30 -18.76
CA ARG A 203 1.31 -38.77 -19.81
C ARG A 203 1.56 -39.57 -21.07
N GLY A 204 0.49 -40.05 -21.68
CA GLY A 204 0.54 -40.82 -22.91
C GLY A 204 -0.61 -40.42 -23.82
N GLY A 205 -0.34 -40.32 -25.12
CA GLY A 205 -1.36 -40.02 -26.11
C GLY A 205 -0.80 -39.62 -27.45
N LEU A 206 -1.56 -39.90 -28.51
CA LEU A 206 -1.24 -39.45 -29.85
C LEU A 206 -1.36 -37.92 -29.93
N ASN A 207 -0.33 -37.27 -30.46
CA ASN A 207 -0.29 -35.83 -30.68
C ASN A 207 -0.55 -35.00 -29.41
N LEU A 208 0.04 -35.40 -28.28
CA LEU A 208 -0.16 -34.75 -26.98
C LEU A 208 0.23 -33.26 -27.02
N GLN A 209 1.38 -32.94 -27.61
CA GLN A 209 1.86 -31.55 -27.71
C GLN A 209 0.94 -30.66 -28.56
N GLY A 210 0.43 -31.17 -29.69
CA GLY A 210 -0.50 -30.43 -30.53
C GLY A 210 -1.87 -30.23 -29.86
N ARG A 211 -2.32 -31.20 -29.04
CA ARG A 211 -3.53 -31.04 -28.22
C ARG A 211 -3.33 -30.01 -27.11
N HIS A 212 -2.20 -30.07 -26.42
CA HIS A 212 -1.81 -29.10 -25.39
C HIS A 212 -1.85 -27.67 -25.92
N ALA A 213 -1.16 -27.38 -27.02
CA ALA A 213 -1.14 -26.04 -27.60
C ALA A 213 -2.55 -25.50 -27.91
N ARG A 214 -3.42 -26.32 -28.51
CA ARG A 214 -4.81 -25.95 -28.82
C ARG A 214 -5.68 -25.78 -27.58
N ASN A 215 -5.48 -26.58 -26.54
CA ASN A 215 -6.31 -26.55 -25.35
C ASN A 215 -5.89 -25.41 -24.41
N CYS A 216 -4.60 -25.12 -24.30
CA CYS A 216 -4.11 -23.97 -23.54
C CYS A 216 -4.57 -22.64 -24.14
N ALA A 217 -4.63 -22.54 -25.47
CA ALA A 217 -5.14 -21.34 -26.16
C ALA A 217 -6.62 -21.01 -25.86
N LYS A 218 -7.38 -21.91 -25.21
CA LYS A 218 -8.78 -21.68 -24.82
C LYS A 218 -8.94 -20.85 -23.56
N TYR A 219 -7.87 -20.69 -22.77
CA TYR A 219 -7.91 -19.99 -21.49
C TYR A 219 -7.26 -18.61 -21.63
N GLY A 220 -7.88 -17.60 -21.03
CA GLY A 220 -7.36 -16.22 -21.05
C GLY A 220 -6.14 -16.00 -20.16
N SER A 221 -5.85 -16.93 -19.25
CA SER A 221 -4.66 -16.90 -18.38
C SER A 221 -4.23 -18.30 -17.96
N ALA A 222 -2.99 -18.43 -17.50
CA ALA A 222 -2.47 -19.70 -16.96
C ALA A 222 -3.21 -20.13 -15.68
N ASP A 223 -3.62 -19.18 -14.84
CA ASP A 223 -4.41 -19.44 -13.63
C ASP A 223 -5.77 -20.06 -13.95
N LEU A 224 -6.45 -19.57 -14.99
CA LEU A 224 -7.73 -20.14 -15.46
C LEU A 224 -7.54 -21.57 -15.98
N ALA A 225 -6.44 -21.83 -16.70
CA ALA A 225 -6.09 -23.17 -17.16
C ALA A 225 -5.83 -24.11 -15.99
N GLN A 226 -5.13 -23.66 -14.93
CA GLN A 226 -4.85 -24.46 -13.74
C GLN A 226 -6.13 -24.78 -12.95
N MET A 227 -7.02 -23.80 -12.75
CA MET A 227 -8.32 -24.06 -12.13
C MET A 227 -9.12 -25.10 -12.92
N ALA A 228 -9.16 -24.97 -14.25
CA ALA A 228 -9.85 -25.91 -15.12
C ALA A 228 -9.20 -27.31 -15.06
N PHE A 229 -7.88 -27.40 -15.02
CA PHE A 229 -7.13 -28.64 -14.86
C PHE A 229 -7.49 -29.37 -13.56
N LEU A 230 -7.43 -28.66 -12.43
CA LEU A 230 -7.77 -29.22 -11.12
C LEU A 230 -9.24 -29.65 -11.07
N SER A 231 -10.16 -28.86 -11.63
CA SER A 231 -11.61 -29.16 -11.60
C SER A 231 -11.98 -30.39 -12.44
N LYS A 232 -11.16 -30.73 -13.44
CA LYS A 232 -11.36 -31.90 -14.31
C LYS A 232 -10.58 -33.15 -13.87
N GLY A 233 -9.90 -33.08 -12.71
CA GLY A 233 -9.22 -34.22 -12.08
C GLY A 233 -7.69 -34.24 -12.24
N GLY A 234 -7.09 -33.16 -12.73
CA GLY A 234 -5.64 -32.96 -12.64
C GLY A 234 -5.20 -32.94 -11.16
N PRO A 235 -3.98 -33.35 -10.81
CA PRO A 235 -2.87 -33.85 -11.65
C PRO A 235 -2.91 -35.36 -11.93
N LYS A 236 -3.80 -36.11 -11.26
CA LYS A 236 -3.95 -37.55 -11.46
C LYS A 236 -4.51 -37.91 -12.84
N ARG A 237 -5.44 -37.09 -13.36
CA ARG A 237 -6.12 -37.35 -14.64
C ARG A 237 -6.23 -36.10 -15.49
N ASP A 238 -5.29 -35.93 -16.40
CA ASP A 238 -5.30 -34.84 -17.38
C ASP A 238 -6.20 -35.16 -18.59
N ARG A 239 -7.51 -34.93 -18.43
CA ARG A 239 -8.49 -35.17 -19.52
C ARG A 239 -8.34 -34.18 -20.69
N MET A 240 -7.80 -33.01 -20.41
CA MET A 240 -7.74 -31.90 -21.35
C MET A 240 -6.35 -31.72 -21.96
N ALA A 241 -5.39 -32.62 -21.67
CA ALA A 241 -4.03 -32.53 -22.16
C ALA A 241 -3.41 -31.16 -21.87
N LEU A 242 -3.65 -30.60 -20.68
CA LEU A 242 -3.12 -29.30 -20.27
C LEU A 242 -1.72 -29.41 -19.64
N ASP A 243 -1.32 -30.58 -19.18
CA ASP A 243 -0.05 -30.84 -18.48
C ASP A 243 0.66 -32.01 -19.19
N PRO A 244 1.29 -31.76 -20.36
CA PRO A 244 1.88 -32.80 -21.20
C PRO A 244 3.18 -33.39 -20.62
N ASP A 245 3.90 -32.61 -19.83
CA ASP A 245 5.11 -32.97 -19.10
C ASP A 245 4.80 -33.69 -17.77
N GLY A 246 3.58 -33.56 -17.26
CA GLY A 246 3.10 -34.35 -16.13
C GLY A 246 3.64 -33.86 -14.79
N ASP A 247 3.97 -32.57 -14.66
CA ASP A 247 4.48 -31.97 -13.44
C ASP A 247 3.37 -31.56 -12.45
N GLY A 248 2.12 -31.61 -12.93
CA GLY A 248 0.93 -31.22 -12.18
C GLY A 248 0.57 -29.74 -12.31
N TYR A 249 1.17 -29.04 -13.27
CA TYR A 249 0.93 -27.65 -13.60
C TYR A 249 0.46 -27.53 -15.05
N ALA A 250 -0.67 -26.88 -15.24
CA ALA A 250 -1.32 -26.75 -16.53
C ALA A 250 -0.70 -25.62 -17.34
N CYS A 251 -0.45 -25.89 -18.62
CA CYS A 251 0.02 -24.91 -19.59
C CYS A 251 1.29 -24.20 -19.10
N ALA A 252 1.28 -22.87 -19.02
CA ALA A 252 2.41 -22.08 -18.56
C ALA A 252 2.36 -21.76 -17.06
N TRP A 253 1.46 -22.38 -16.29
CA TRP A 253 1.23 -22.02 -14.89
C TRP A 253 2.47 -22.23 -14.02
N ASP A 254 2.72 -21.28 -13.11
CA ASP A 254 3.87 -21.27 -12.22
C ASP A 254 3.42 -21.11 -10.76
N PRO A 255 3.70 -22.08 -9.86
CA PRO A 255 3.38 -21.96 -8.45
C PRO A 255 4.32 -21.03 -7.66
N ALA A 256 5.49 -20.65 -8.20
CA ALA A 256 6.53 -19.95 -7.46
C ALA A 256 6.06 -18.62 -6.85
N PRO A 257 5.34 -17.73 -7.56
CA PRO A 257 4.90 -16.45 -6.99
C PRO A 257 4.00 -16.63 -5.76
N PHE A 258 3.13 -17.65 -5.77
CA PHE A 258 2.24 -17.96 -4.64
C PHE A 258 3.01 -18.51 -3.43
N ARG A 259 4.07 -19.31 -3.68
CA ARG A 259 4.91 -19.87 -2.61
C ARG A 259 5.81 -18.82 -1.98
N GLU A 260 6.28 -17.85 -2.75
CA GLU A 260 7.12 -16.76 -2.26
C GLU A 260 6.35 -15.77 -1.41
N ALA A 261 5.09 -15.48 -1.77
CA ALA A 261 4.24 -14.55 -1.03
C ALA A 261 4.03 -14.93 0.46
N VAL A 262 4.14 -16.21 0.81
CA VAL A 262 3.95 -16.73 2.19
C VAL A 262 5.25 -16.82 2.99
N LYS A 263 6.42 -16.66 2.34
CA LYS A 263 7.73 -16.78 3.01
C LYS A 263 8.18 -15.51 3.75
N ASN A 264 7.37 -14.46 3.76
CA ASN A 264 7.68 -13.19 4.44
C ASN A 264 7.29 -13.23 5.92
#